data_AF-A0A8X7Y9X6-F1
#
_entry.id   AF-A0A8X7Y9X6-F1
#
_cell.length_a   1.000
_cell.length_b   1.000
_cell.length_c   1.000
_cell.angle_alpha   90.00
_cell.angle_beta   90.00
_cell.angle_gamma   90.00
#
_symmetry.space_group_name_H-M   'P 1'
#
loop_
_entity.id
_entity.type
_entity.pdbx_description
1 polymer ?
#
loop_
_entity_poly.entity_id
_entity_poly.type
_entity_poly.pdbx_seq_one_letter_code
_entity_poly.pdbx_strand_id
1 'polypeptide(L)'
;MLVPLFNLAPNLTVSRLCLGTMTFGEQNSLPQSFGLLDEAFNAGINFFDSAEMYPVPQRPETQGTSEEYLGRWIKRRKIPRDRIVLSTKVAGPSGQMTWIRGGPKCLDSRNITDAIDSSLKRMQVDYIDLYQIHWPDRYVPMFGETEYDPTRQFCSVGIEEQLDALGRAVAAGKIRYIGVSNETPYGVMKFSQVADRAAHYPKIVSVQNSYNLLCRTFDAGIAECCHHEGYVVFLLSMHAKGSAAMLGRGGGSSYQCTTTLACYKLSLECKPALPLPVYMSYVFALMIHYSFASLKLFRISLLAYSPLAMGILSGKYFAADGGPVDARLNVFKGMYSEGESRYNLSNNIIKAAALEYLAIAKKYGLHPVSLSIAFVLKHPLVASAIFGATKSWQLHEVLKACMIELTPEIIAEINNIHARIHNPCP
;
A
#
# COMPACT_ATOMS: atom_id res chain seq x y z
N MET A 1 -20.23 12.78 -1.83
CA MET A 1 -19.33 12.49 -2.97
C MET A 1 -18.47 11.29 -2.58
N LEU A 2 -18.25 10.34 -3.50
CA LEU A 2 -17.58 9.07 -3.19
C LEU A 2 -16.13 9.09 -3.67
N VAL A 3 -15.20 8.65 -2.81
CA VAL A 3 -13.78 8.49 -3.16
C VAL A 3 -13.62 7.45 -4.28
N PRO A 4 -12.81 7.70 -5.33
CA PRO A 4 -12.61 6.74 -6.40
C PRO A 4 -12.03 5.41 -5.89
N LEU A 5 -12.33 4.32 -6.59
CA LEU A 5 -11.87 2.97 -6.25
C LEU A 5 -10.78 2.47 -7.21
N PHE A 6 -9.95 1.55 -6.74
CA PHE A 6 -8.89 0.87 -7.48
C PHE A 6 -8.91 -0.63 -7.17
N ASN A 7 -8.80 -1.46 -8.20
CA ASN A 7 -8.74 -2.91 -8.03
C ASN A 7 -7.29 -3.34 -7.77
N LEU A 8 -6.91 -3.46 -6.50
CA LEU A 8 -5.56 -3.83 -6.08
C LEU A 8 -5.26 -5.31 -6.39
N ALA A 9 -6.26 -6.17 -6.22
CA ALA A 9 -6.19 -7.60 -6.52
C ALA A 9 -7.58 -8.10 -7.00
N PRO A 10 -7.72 -9.34 -7.52
CA PRO A 10 -8.96 -9.83 -8.13
C PRO A 10 -10.23 -9.61 -7.32
N ASN A 11 -10.14 -9.83 -6.00
CA ASN A 11 -11.25 -9.67 -5.07
C ASN A 11 -10.90 -8.67 -3.96
N LEU A 12 -10.07 -7.67 -4.29
CA LEU A 12 -9.65 -6.62 -3.38
C LEU A 12 -9.70 -5.26 -4.08
N THR A 13 -10.79 -4.54 -3.85
CA THR A 13 -10.98 -3.17 -4.32
C THR A 13 -10.78 -2.19 -3.17
N VAL A 14 -9.85 -1.26 -3.33
CA VAL A 14 -9.49 -0.25 -2.33
C VAL A 14 -9.87 1.14 -2.80
N SER A 15 -10.20 2.04 -1.88
CA SER A 15 -10.32 3.47 -2.17
C SER A 15 -8.95 4.06 -2.52
N ARG A 16 -8.91 5.00 -3.46
CA ARG A 16 -7.68 5.72 -3.85
C ARG A 16 -7.09 6.57 -2.71
N LEU A 17 -7.85 6.79 -1.64
CA LEU A 17 -7.35 7.31 -0.37
C LEU A 17 -7.43 6.22 0.68
N CYS A 18 -6.36 6.07 1.46
CA CYS A 18 -6.28 5.17 2.60
C CYS A 18 -6.04 6.00 3.86
N LEU A 19 -6.84 5.80 4.91
CA LEU A 19 -6.60 6.46 6.19
C LEU A 19 -5.58 5.65 6.99
N GLY A 20 -4.36 6.17 7.10
CA GLY A 20 -3.32 5.63 7.97
C GLY A 20 -3.56 6.02 9.43
N THR A 21 -3.35 5.08 10.35
CA THR A 21 -3.74 5.24 11.76
C THR A 21 -2.58 5.44 12.72
N MET A 22 -1.38 5.78 12.24
CA MET A 22 -0.18 5.82 13.09
C MET A 22 -0.20 6.86 14.21
N THR A 23 -1.13 7.83 14.20
CA THR A 23 -1.32 8.81 15.29
C THR A 23 -2.33 8.36 16.34
N PHE A 24 -3.06 7.26 16.11
CA PHE A 24 -4.17 6.81 16.95
C PHE A 24 -3.66 6.08 18.18
N GLY A 25 -3.95 6.63 19.36
CA GLY A 25 -3.34 6.22 20.62
C GLY A 25 -2.20 7.13 21.08
N GLU A 26 -1.85 8.14 20.27
CA GLU A 26 -0.85 9.17 20.61
C GLU A 26 -1.45 10.57 20.49
N GLN A 27 -1.29 11.23 19.34
CA GLN A 27 -1.84 12.56 19.08
C GLN A 27 -3.37 12.53 19.03
N ASN A 28 -3.96 11.37 18.73
CA ASN A 28 -5.39 11.17 18.70
C ASN A 28 -5.84 10.23 19.80
N SER A 29 -6.69 10.75 20.69
CA SER A 29 -7.45 9.95 21.66
C SER A 29 -8.43 9.00 20.95
N LEU A 30 -8.98 8.03 21.70
CA LEU A 30 -9.97 7.08 21.18
C LEU A 30 -11.20 7.78 20.54
N PRO A 31 -11.85 8.78 21.19
CA PRO A 31 -12.99 9.47 20.58
C PRO A 31 -12.63 10.22 19.30
N GLN A 32 -11.46 10.88 19.25
CA GLN A 32 -10.98 11.58 18.05
C GLN A 32 -10.70 10.60 16.91
N SER A 33 -10.07 9.46 17.23
CA SER A 33 -9.79 8.40 16.26
C SER A 33 -11.09 7.84 15.67
N PHE A 34 -12.10 7.61 16.51
CA PHE A 34 -13.43 7.18 16.07
C PHE A 34 -14.09 8.20 15.15
N GLY A 35 -14.04 9.49 15.50
CA GLY A 35 -14.58 10.56 14.65
C GLY A 35 -13.95 10.57 13.26
N LEU A 36 -12.62 10.49 13.17
CA LEU A 36 -11.90 10.43 11.90
C LEU A 36 -12.23 9.16 11.08
N LEU A 37 -12.34 8.01 11.73
CA LEU A 37 -12.73 6.75 11.08
C LEU A 37 -14.17 6.80 10.56
N ASP A 38 -15.09 7.33 11.37
CA ASP A 38 -16.51 7.52 11.00
C ASP A 38 -16.61 8.45 9.77
N GLU A 39 -15.93 9.60 9.80
CA GLU A 39 -15.91 10.56 8.68
C GLU A 39 -15.29 9.96 7.41
N ALA A 40 -14.16 9.26 7.52
CA ALA A 40 -13.53 8.60 6.38
C ALA A 40 -14.45 7.55 5.75
N PHE A 41 -15.02 6.66 6.57
CA PHE A 41 -15.93 5.62 6.11
C PHE A 41 -17.18 6.21 5.44
N ASN A 42 -17.77 7.25 6.04
CA ASN A 42 -18.95 7.94 5.48
C ASN A 42 -18.63 8.67 4.16
N ALA A 43 -17.39 9.11 3.96
CA ALA A 43 -16.93 9.70 2.69
C ALA A 43 -16.65 8.64 1.59
N GLY A 44 -16.77 7.36 1.91
CA GLY A 44 -16.52 6.25 0.97
C GLY A 44 -15.09 5.73 0.96
N ILE A 45 -14.26 6.12 1.95
CA ILE A 45 -12.97 5.45 2.17
C ILE A 45 -13.26 4.07 2.75
N ASN A 46 -12.79 3.04 2.07
CA ASN A 46 -12.88 1.67 2.56
C ASN A 46 -11.55 1.13 3.08
N PHE A 47 -10.42 1.81 2.82
CA PHE A 47 -9.09 1.29 3.10
C PHE A 47 -8.46 1.97 4.32
N PHE A 48 -8.08 1.16 5.32
CA PHE A 48 -7.50 1.60 6.58
C PHE A 48 -6.21 0.83 6.87
N ASP A 49 -5.13 1.56 7.17
CA ASP A 49 -3.79 1.00 7.32
C ASP A 49 -3.23 1.26 8.73
N SER A 50 -2.78 0.19 9.38
CA SER A 50 -2.17 0.18 10.70
C SER A 50 -0.82 -0.56 10.71
N ALA A 51 -0.25 -0.79 11.88
CA ALA A 51 0.89 -1.67 12.11
C ALA A 51 0.90 -2.09 13.57
N GLU A 52 1.48 -3.25 13.89
CA GLU A 52 1.56 -3.69 15.28
C GLU A 52 2.35 -2.72 16.17
N MET A 53 3.33 -2.03 15.60
CA MET A 53 4.20 -1.09 16.32
C MET A 53 3.53 0.26 16.59
N TYR A 54 2.39 0.55 15.95
CA TYR A 54 1.75 1.85 16.07
C TYR A 54 1.07 2.03 17.43
N PRO A 55 1.03 3.27 17.95
CA PRO A 55 1.27 4.54 17.27
C PRO A 55 2.74 5.01 17.23
N VAL A 56 2.96 6.20 16.67
CA VAL A 56 4.26 6.87 16.59
C VAL A 56 4.26 8.20 17.37
N PRO A 57 5.36 8.59 18.05
CA PRO A 57 6.63 7.85 18.21
C PRO A 57 6.47 6.54 19.00
N GLN A 58 7.28 5.54 18.66
CA GLN A 58 7.13 4.19 19.18
C GLN A 58 7.67 4.07 20.60
N ARG A 59 6.89 3.48 21.50
CA ARG A 59 7.33 3.13 22.86
C ARG A 59 6.56 1.93 23.40
N PRO A 60 7.07 1.23 24.44
CA PRO A 60 6.40 0.07 25.04
C PRO A 60 4.95 0.34 25.46
N GLU A 61 4.69 1.51 26.03
CA GLU A 61 3.42 1.83 26.70
C GLU A 61 2.25 1.95 25.72
N THR A 62 2.50 2.31 24.47
CA THR A 62 1.45 2.56 23.47
C THR A 62 1.43 1.54 22.34
N GLN A 63 2.41 0.66 22.25
CA GLN A 63 2.51 -0.34 21.18
C GLN A 63 1.20 -1.14 21.01
N GLY A 64 0.69 -1.18 19.78
CA GLY A 64 -0.52 -1.91 19.41
C GLY A 64 -1.83 -1.15 19.66
N THR A 65 -1.80 0.04 20.27
CA THR A 65 -3.01 0.83 20.56
C THR A 65 -3.76 1.22 19.29
N SER A 66 -3.04 1.49 18.19
CA SER A 66 -3.66 1.86 16.91
C SER A 66 -4.54 0.74 16.35
N GLU A 67 -4.05 -0.51 16.37
CA GLU A 67 -4.80 -1.70 16.00
C GLU A 67 -5.98 -1.93 16.94
N GLU A 68 -5.78 -1.76 18.25
CA GLU A 68 -6.88 -1.86 19.21
C GLU A 68 -7.99 -0.84 18.94
N TYR A 69 -7.64 0.41 18.60
CA TYR A 69 -8.61 1.45 18.28
C TYR A 69 -9.40 1.12 17.02
N LEU A 70 -8.75 0.63 15.97
CA LEU A 70 -9.42 0.13 14.76
C LEU A 70 -10.39 -1.01 15.07
N GLY A 71 -9.95 -2.01 15.85
CA GLY A 71 -10.80 -3.13 16.26
C GLY A 71 -12.03 -2.71 17.07
N ARG A 72 -11.80 -1.83 18.07
CA ARG A 72 -12.89 -1.25 18.87
C ARG A 72 -13.85 -0.45 18.00
N TRP A 73 -13.37 0.29 17.01
CA TRP A 73 -14.22 1.05 16.09
C TRP A 73 -15.11 0.12 15.27
N ILE A 74 -14.55 -0.90 14.61
CA ILE A 74 -15.30 -1.90 13.84
C ILE A 74 -16.43 -2.49 14.68
N LYS A 75 -16.11 -2.96 15.89
CA LYS A 75 -17.06 -3.60 16.80
C LYS A 75 -18.14 -2.64 17.30
N ARG A 76 -17.74 -1.46 17.80
CA ARG A 76 -18.67 -0.51 18.44
C ARG A 76 -19.57 0.19 17.43
N ARG A 77 -19.04 0.50 16.24
CA ARG A 77 -19.81 1.11 15.14
C ARG A 77 -20.52 0.09 14.27
N LYS A 78 -20.31 -1.21 14.52
CA LYS A 78 -20.87 -2.33 13.76
C LYS A 78 -20.56 -2.20 12.26
N ILE A 79 -19.31 -1.86 11.95
CA ILE A 79 -18.86 -1.72 10.56
C ILE A 79 -18.86 -3.11 9.92
N PRO A 80 -19.59 -3.31 8.81
CA PRO A 80 -19.58 -4.59 8.11
C PRO A 80 -18.17 -4.88 7.58
N ARG A 81 -17.64 -6.05 7.92
CA ARG A 81 -16.24 -6.40 7.66
C ARG A 81 -15.93 -6.51 6.16
N ASP A 82 -16.92 -6.88 5.35
CA ASP A 82 -16.87 -6.96 3.89
C ASP A 82 -16.90 -5.58 3.19
N ARG A 83 -17.22 -4.50 3.93
CA ARG A 83 -17.24 -3.13 3.41
C ARG A 83 -15.94 -2.36 3.60
N ILE A 84 -14.97 -2.94 4.31
CA ILE A 84 -13.67 -2.31 4.58
C ILE A 84 -12.52 -3.24 4.18
N VAL A 85 -11.40 -2.62 3.84
CA VAL A 85 -10.12 -3.25 3.63
C VAL A 85 -9.22 -2.85 4.80
N LEU A 86 -8.78 -3.83 5.58
CA LEU A 86 -7.83 -3.64 6.67
C LEU A 86 -6.45 -4.09 6.24
N SER A 87 -5.47 -3.18 6.32
CA SER A 87 -4.06 -3.55 6.29
C SER A 87 -3.38 -3.34 7.63
N THR A 88 -2.48 -4.25 7.97
CA THR A 88 -1.52 -4.07 9.05
C THR A 88 -0.19 -4.68 8.67
N LYS A 89 0.82 -4.55 9.55
CA LYS A 89 2.19 -4.86 9.22
C LYS A 89 2.93 -5.54 10.38
N VAL A 90 3.80 -6.47 10.02
CA VAL A 90 4.81 -7.04 10.91
C VAL A 90 6.07 -6.19 10.87
N ALA A 91 6.51 -5.71 12.03
CA ALA A 91 7.78 -5.03 12.22
C ALA A 91 8.95 -6.02 12.00
N GLY A 92 9.89 -5.64 11.13
CA GLY A 92 11.14 -6.35 10.95
C GLY A 92 12.13 -6.08 12.10
N PRO A 93 13.38 -6.56 11.97
CA PRO A 93 14.43 -6.31 12.96
C PRO A 93 14.71 -4.81 13.07
N SER A 94 14.70 -4.26 14.28
CA SER A 94 15.02 -2.84 14.51
C SER A 94 16.24 -2.61 15.39
N GLY A 95 16.64 -3.60 16.19
CA GLY A 95 17.65 -3.45 17.25
C GLY A 95 17.25 -2.54 18.41
N GLN A 96 16.18 -1.75 18.29
CA GLN A 96 15.77 -0.73 19.28
C GLN A 96 14.42 -1.03 19.93
N MET A 97 13.48 -1.66 19.21
CA MET A 97 12.12 -1.92 19.70
C MET A 97 12.04 -3.26 20.44
N THR A 98 12.72 -3.36 21.58
CA THR A 98 12.83 -4.60 22.38
C THR A 98 11.51 -5.07 23.01
N TRP A 99 10.49 -4.22 23.05
CA TRP A 99 9.17 -4.51 23.61
C TRP A 99 8.21 -5.20 22.62
N ILE A 100 8.46 -5.11 21.31
CA ILE A 100 7.65 -5.80 20.30
C ILE A 100 8.12 -7.25 20.25
N ARG A 101 7.28 -8.24 20.60
CA ARG A 101 7.61 -9.68 20.57
C ARG A 101 8.97 -10.04 21.19
N GLY A 102 9.40 -9.31 22.22
CA GLY A 102 10.70 -9.50 22.87
C GLY A 102 11.92 -9.04 22.06
N GLY A 103 11.72 -8.17 21.06
CA GLY A 103 12.76 -7.64 20.18
C GLY A 103 13.10 -8.61 19.05
N PRO A 104 12.29 -8.67 17.98
CA PRO A 104 12.53 -9.57 16.85
C PRO A 104 13.90 -9.29 16.26
N LYS A 105 14.75 -10.33 16.23
CA LYS A 105 16.05 -10.29 15.55
C LYS A 105 15.93 -10.62 14.06
N CYS A 106 14.82 -11.25 13.67
CA CYS A 106 14.51 -11.65 12.32
C CYS A 106 12.98 -11.73 12.10
N LEU A 107 12.58 -11.86 10.84
CA LEU A 107 11.26 -12.19 10.32
C LEU A 107 11.21 -13.68 9.96
N ASP A 108 11.54 -14.54 10.92
CA ASP A 108 11.36 -15.99 10.78
C ASP A 108 9.88 -16.38 10.82
N SER A 109 9.62 -17.66 10.53
CA SER A 109 8.27 -18.21 10.53
C SER A 109 7.52 -17.98 11.83
N ARG A 110 8.21 -18.06 12.96
CA ARG A 110 7.64 -17.87 14.28
C ARG A 110 7.22 -16.42 14.49
N ASN A 111 8.12 -15.47 14.24
CA ASN A 111 7.85 -14.04 14.42
C ASN A 111 6.69 -13.55 13.55
N ILE A 112 6.63 -14.00 12.29
CA ILE A 112 5.53 -13.66 11.39
C ILE A 112 4.21 -14.23 11.93
N THR A 113 4.20 -15.49 12.34
CA THR A 113 2.99 -16.14 12.87
C THR A 113 2.51 -15.46 14.16
N ASP A 114 3.41 -15.23 15.11
CA ASP A 114 3.11 -14.59 16.40
C ASP A 114 2.60 -13.15 16.20
N ALA A 115 3.16 -12.41 15.23
CA ALA A 115 2.73 -11.06 14.90
C ALA A 115 1.31 -11.05 14.29
N ILE A 116 1.01 -11.94 13.34
CA ILE A 116 -0.33 -12.06 12.73
C ILE A 116 -1.37 -12.35 13.82
N ASP A 117 -1.11 -13.35 14.66
CA ASP A 117 -2.06 -13.79 15.69
C ASP A 117 -2.29 -12.71 16.74
N SER A 118 -1.22 -11.98 17.11
CA SER A 118 -1.33 -10.85 18.02
C SER A 118 -2.11 -9.69 17.42
N SER A 119 -1.90 -9.37 16.14
CA SER A 119 -2.64 -8.31 15.43
C SER A 119 -4.14 -8.64 15.31
N LEU A 120 -4.49 -9.87 14.91
CA LEU A 120 -5.87 -10.35 14.85
C LEU A 120 -6.55 -10.25 16.21
N LYS A 121 -5.86 -10.68 17.27
CA LYS A 121 -6.34 -10.60 18.66
C LYS A 121 -6.58 -9.16 19.12
N ARG A 122 -5.62 -8.25 18.87
CA ARG A 122 -5.75 -6.82 19.23
C ARG A 122 -6.92 -6.16 18.52
N MET A 123 -7.07 -6.42 17.21
CA MET A 123 -8.16 -5.88 16.40
C MET A 123 -9.50 -6.59 16.65
N GLN A 124 -9.51 -7.78 17.26
CA GLN A 124 -10.71 -8.61 17.43
C GLN A 124 -11.41 -8.89 16.09
N VAL A 125 -10.63 -9.27 15.07
CA VAL A 125 -11.12 -9.64 13.74
C VAL A 125 -10.58 -11.03 13.37
N ASP A 126 -11.32 -11.74 12.53
CA ASP A 126 -10.95 -13.10 12.11
C ASP A 126 -9.92 -13.11 10.97
N TYR A 127 -9.84 -12.03 10.19
CA TYR A 127 -8.93 -11.93 9.06
C TYR A 127 -8.48 -10.49 8.75
N ILE A 128 -7.30 -10.38 8.15
CA ILE A 128 -6.71 -9.14 7.60
C ILE A 128 -6.75 -9.22 6.06
N ASP A 129 -7.14 -8.15 5.39
CA ASP A 129 -7.21 -8.17 3.92
C ASP A 129 -5.84 -8.12 3.28
N LEU A 130 -4.95 -7.26 3.80
CA LEU A 130 -3.60 -7.09 3.30
C LEU A 130 -2.60 -7.07 4.47
N TYR A 131 -1.79 -8.11 4.58
CA TYR A 131 -0.72 -8.17 5.58
C TYR A 131 0.62 -7.81 4.95
N GLN A 132 1.38 -6.93 5.58
CA GLN A 132 2.60 -6.41 5.00
C GLN A 132 3.82 -6.68 5.88
N ILE A 133 4.96 -6.96 5.25
CA ILE A 133 6.25 -6.83 5.92
C ILE A 133 6.58 -5.33 6.00
N HIS A 134 6.73 -4.78 7.20
CA HIS A 134 6.84 -3.32 7.41
C HIS A 134 8.17 -2.75 6.92
N TRP A 135 9.25 -3.51 7.09
CA TRP A 135 10.54 -3.27 6.44
C TRP A 135 11.28 -4.59 6.27
N PRO A 136 12.24 -4.67 5.32
CA PRO A 136 12.94 -5.91 5.05
C PRO A 136 13.66 -6.48 6.27
N ASP A 137 13.75 -7.82 6.33
CA ASP A 137 14.60 -8.50 7.30
C ASP A 137 16.08 -8.17 7.08
N ARG A 138 16.50 -8.22 5.82
CA ARG A 138 17.86 -7.91 5.40
C ARG A 138 18.17 -6.42 5.56
N TYR A 139 19.46 -6.12 5.61
CA TYR A 139 19.93 -4.75 5.48
C TYR A 139 19.46 -4.13 4.16
N VAL A 140 18.87 -2.94 4.27
CA VAL A 140 18.59 -2.01 3.19
C VAL A 140 18.82 -0.59 3.70
N PRO A 141 19.29 0.36 2.87
CA PRO A 141 19.28 1.76 3.23
C PRO A 141 17.82 2.22 3.43
N MET A 142 17.54 2.87 4.55
CA MET A 142 16.20 3.32 4.92
C MET A 142 16.23 4.68 5.60
N PHE A 143 15.05 5.32 5.69
CA PHE A 143 14.82 6.53 6.47
C PHE A 143 15.80 7.67 6.19
N GLY A 144 15.98 8.01 4.91
CA GLY A 144 16.87 9.08 4.45
C GLY A 144 18.18 8.58 3.83
N GLU A 145 18.54 7.32 4.03
CA GLU A 145 19.64 6.68 3.30
C GLU A 145 19.14 6.13 1.95
N THR A 146 19.98 6.22 0.91
CA THR A 146 19.67 5.68 -0.44
C THR A 146 20.74 4.75 -0.98
N GLU A 147 21.98 4.87 -0.50
CA GLU A 147 23.11 4.10 -0.98
C GLU A 147 23.22 2.77 -0.22
N TYR A 148 23.33 1.68 -0.96
CA TYR A 148 23.50 0.35 -0.38
C TYR A 148 24.97 0.10 -0.05
N ASP A 149 25.27 -0.12 1.23
CA ASP A 149 26.61 -0.49 1.71
C ASP A 149 26.70 -2.00 1.98
N PRO A 150 27.42 -2.80 1.16
CA PRO A 150 27.54 -4.24 1.36
C PRO A 150 28.24 -4.62 2.67
N THR A 151 28.99 -3.71 3.30
CA THR A 151 29.68 -3.98 4.58
C THR A 151 28.74 -3.98 5.78
N ARG A 152 27.54 -3.41 5.65
CA ARG A 152 26.49 -3.39 6.68
C ARG A 152 25.58 -4.61 6.64
N GLN A 153 25.83 -5.55 5.72
CA GLN A 153 25.11 -6.81 5.63
C GLN A 153 25.19 -7.58 6.95
N PHE A 154 24.04 -8.05 7.42
CA PHE A 154 23.94 -8.97 8.55
C PHE A 154 23.19 -10.25 8.15
N CYS A 155 23.31 -11.28 8.98
CA CYS A 155 22.59 -12.55 8.80
C CYS A 155 21.08 -12.28 8.85
N SER A 156 20.38 -12.66 7.80
CA SER A 156 18.94 -12.44 7.63
C SER A 156 18.24 -13.73 7.23
N VAL A 157 16.95 -13.80 7.57
CA VAL A 157 16.08 -14.89 7.15
C VAL A 157 15.75 -14.76 5.67
N GLY A 158 15.82 -15.87 4.95
CA GLY A 158 15.51 -15.91 3.53
C GLY A 158 14.05 -15.57 3.23
N ILE A 159 13.81 -14.95 2.08
CA ILE A 159 12.45 -14.63 1.58
C ILE A 159 11.57 -15.89 1.46
N GLU A 160 12.18 -17.05 1.19
CA GLU A 160 11.47 -18.33 1.08
C GLU A 160 10.79 -18.73 2.39
N GLU A 161 11.46 -18.58 3.53
CA GLU A 161 10.85 -18.84 4.83
C GLU A 161 9.77 -17.81 5.16
N GLN A 162 9.99 -16.54 4.82
CA GLN A 162 8.99 -15.48 5.00
C GLN A 162 7.71 -15.79 4.19
N LEU A 163 7.86 -16.21 2.93
CA LEU A 163 6.75 -16.60 2.06
C LEU A 163 6.07 -17.88 2.51
N ASP A 164 6.79 -18.85 3.07
CA ASP A 164 6.19 -20.05 3.66
C ASP A 164 5.25 -19.69 4.82
N ALA A 165 5.72 -18.86 5.76
CA ALA A 165 4.91 -18.43 6.90
C ALA A 165 3.67 -17.62 6.46
N LEU A 166 3.86 -16.69 5.53
CA LEU A 166 2.77 -15.91 4.95
C LEU A 166 1.78 -16.80 4.16
N GLY A 167 2.28 -17.78 3.41
CA GLY A 167 1.46 -18.73 2.66
C GLY A 167 0.61 -19.61 3.57
N ARG A 168 1.18 -20.10 4.69
CA ARG A 168 0.42 -20.81 5.72
C ARG A 168 -0.68 -19.94 6.33
N ALA A 169 -0.43 -18.66 6.57
CA ALA A 169 -1.44 -17.73 7.08
C ALA A 169 -2.55 -17.44 6.05
N VAL A 170 -2.21 -17.36 4.76
CA VAL A 170 -3.20 -17.26 3.67
C VAL A 170 -4.07 -18.53 3.61
N ALA A 171 -3.44 -19.70 3.62
CA ALA A 171 -4.15 -20.98 3.59
C ALA A 171 -5.07 -21.18 4.81
N ALA A 172 -4.66 -20.67 5.98
CA ALA A 172 -5.46 -20.67 7.20
C ALA A 172 -6.58 -19.60 7.22
N GLY A 173 -6.67 -18.75 6.20
CA GLY A 173 -7.68 -17.67 6.11
C GLY A 173 -7.43 -16.48 7.05
N LYS A 174 -6.28 -16.44 7.74
CA LYS A 174 -5.91 -15.36 8.67
C LYS A 174 -5.60 -14.05 7.95
N ILE A 175 -5.05 -14.16 6.74
CA ILE A 175 -4.73 -13.03 5.86
C ILE A 175 -5.19 -13.34 4.43
N ARG A 176 -5.63 -12.35 3.65
CA ARG A 176 -6.10 -12.59 2.27
C ARG A 176 -5.02 -12.34 1.21
N TYR A 177 -4.27 -11.25 1.35
CA TYR A 177 -3.21 -10.85 0.43
C TYR A 177 -1.98 -10.39 1.21
N ILE A 178 -0.83 -10.41 0.53
CA ILE A 178 0.43 -9.94 1.11
C ILE A 178 1.02 -8.75 0.34
N GLY A 179 1.74 -7.91 1.05
CA GLY A 179 2.53 -6.83 0.50
C GLY A 179 3.85 -6.67 1.23
N VAL A 180 4.69 -5.78 0.71
CA VAL A 180 5.96 -5.39 1.34
C VAL A 180 5.98 -3.88 1.54
N SER A 181 6.83 -3.39 2.42
CA SER A 181 6.97 -1.97 2.74
C SER A 181 8.44 -1.63 2.92
N ASN A 182 8.82 -0.40 2.58
CA ASN A 182 10.21 0.08 2.59
C ASN A 182 11.15 -0.85 1.80
N GLU A 183 10.65 -1.42 0.71
CA GLU A 183 11.41 -2.35 -0.13
C GLU A 183 12.12 -1.64 -1.28
N THR A 184 13.10 -2.33 -1.84
CA THR A 184 13.90 -1.93 -2.99
C THR A 184 13.52 -2.75 -4.23
N PRO A 185 13.96 -2.35 -5.44
CA PRO A 185 13.74 -3.13 -6.66
C PRO A 185 14.20 -4.59 -6.51
N TYR A 186 15.36 -4.81 -5.89
CA TYR A 186 15.88 -6.14 -5.61
C TYR A 186 14.89 -6.99 -4.81
N GLY A 187 14.34 -6.46 -3.71
CA GLY A 187 13.43 -7.22 -2.87
C GLY A 187 12.10 -7.52 -3.58
N VAL A 188 11.50 -6.52 -4.24
CA VAL A 188 10.25 -6.71 -5.02
C VAL A 188 10.42 -7.83 -6.05
N MET A 189 11.50 -7.80 -6.83
CA MET A 189 11.78 -8.83 -7.82
C MET A 189 12.09 -10.18 -7.16
N LYS A 190 12.81 -10.20 -6.05
CA LYS A 190 13.17 -11.45 -5.36
C LYS A 190 11.96 -12.13 -4.74
N PHE A 191 11.04 -11.39 -4.13
CA PHE A 191 9.75 -11.92 -3.66
C PHE A 191 8.97 -12.54 -4.82
N SER A 192 8.88 -11.85 -5.97
CA SER A 192 8.16 -12.35 -7.15
C SER A 192 8.79 -13.64 -7.70
N GLN A 193 10.12 -13.67 -7.82
CA GLN A 193 10.87 -14.85 -8.28
C GLN A 193 10.72 -16.06 -7.34
N VAL A 194 10.79 -15.85 -6.03
CA VAL A 194 10.67 -16.94 -5.05
C VAL A 194 9.23 -17.44 -5.00
N ALA A 195 8.23 -16.55 -5.06
CA ALA A 195 6.82 -16.95 -5.10
C ALA A 195 6.48 -17.83 -6.31
N ASP A 196 7.19 -17.66 -7.44
CA ASP A 196 7.02 -18.49 -8.64
C ASP A 196 7.57 -19.93 -8.49
N ARG A 197 8.34 -20.22 -7.44
CA ARG A 197 8.92 -21.56 -7.23
C ARG A 197 7.92 -22.60 -6.75
N ALA A 198 6.86 -22.18 -6.06
CA ALA A 198 5.87 -23.09 -5.52
C ALA A 198 4.48 -22.45 -5.45
N ALA A 199 3.45 -23.20 -5.85
CA ALA A 199 2.08 -22.68 -5.95
C ALA A 199 1.46 -22.22 -4.62
N HIS A 200 1.98 -22.71 -3.48
CA HIS A 200 1.52 -22.30 -2.15
C HIS A 200 2.14 -20.98 -1.67
N TYR A 201 3.18 -20.47 -2.34
CA TYR A 201 3.74 -19.18 -2.01
C TYR A 201 2.86 -18.05 -2.56
N PRO A 202 2.38 -17.15 -1.69
CA PRO A 202 1.55 -16.05 -2.12
C PRO A 202 2.40 -15.02 -2.87
N LYS A 203 1.80 -14.39 -3.89
CA LYS A 203 2.42 -13.27 -4.60
C LYS A 203 2.14 -11.97 -3.86
N ILE A 204 3.14 -11.10 -3.80
CA ILE A 204 2.95 -9.72 -3.33
C ILE A 204 2.04 -8.96 -4.30
N VAL A 205 1.07 -8.22 -3.78
CA VAL A 205 0.16 -7.39 -4.58
C VAL A 205 0.46 -5.90 -4.46
N SER A 206 1.28 -5.53 -3.48
CA SER A 206 1.61 -4.14 -3.22
C SER A 206 3.00 -3.95 -2.64
N VAL A 207 3.56 -2.76 -2.90
CA VAL A 207 4.69 -2.19 -2.18
C VAL A 207 4.24 -0.89 -1.51
N GLN A 208 4.45 -0.75 -0.21
CA GLN A 208 4.15 0.44 0.56
C GLN A 208 5.44 1.25 0.78
N ASN A 209 5.69 2.22 -0.08
CA ASN A 209 6.87 3.09 -0.01
C ASN A 209 6.45 4.57 0.07
N SER A 210 7.36 5.42 0.55
CA SER A 210 7.14 6.86 0.57
C SER A 210 7.09 7.39 -0.84
N TYR A 211 6.08 8.20 -1.13
CA TYR A 211 5.96 8.87 -2.41
C TYR A 211 5.23 10.20 -2.26
N ASN A 212 5.91 11.29 -2.62
CA ASN A 212 5.40 12.65 -2.55
C ASN A 212 6.29 13.60 -3.39
N LEU A 213 5.95 14.89 -3.44
CA LEU A 213 6.71 15.89 -4.22
C LEU A 213 8.20 16.01 -3.80
N LEU A 214 8.55 15.66 -2.56
CA LEU A 214 9.92 15.69 -2.02
C LEU A 214 10.63 14.33 -2.10
N CYS A 215 9.91 13.25 -2.44
CA CYS A 215 10.42 11.89 -2.49
C CYS A 215 9.74 11.10 -3.61
N ARG A 216 10.44 10.99 -4.74
CA ARG A 216 10.04 10.30 -5.96
C ARG A 216 11.01 9.16 -6.31
N THR A 217 11.71 8.60 -5.31
CA THR A 217 12.60 7.44 -5.48
C THR A 217 11.89 6.23 -6.10
N PHE A 218 10.57 6.14 -5.93
CA PHE A 218 9.74 5.15 -6.60
C PHE A 218 9.77 5.24 -8.14
N ASP A 219 9.84 6.44 -8.72
CA ASP A 219 9.80 6.65 -10.19
C ASP A 219 10.98 5.97 -10.91
N ALA A 220 12.03 5.60 -10.18
CA ALA A 220 13.17 4.85 -10.68
C ALA A 220 12.86 3.33 -10.76
N GLY A 221 13.70 2.48 -10.17
CA GLY A 221 13.63 1.03 -10.39
C GLY A 221 12.37 0.35 -9.85
N ILE A 222 11.68 0.92 -8.85
CA ILE A 222 10.49 0.26 -8.28
C ILE A 222 9.29 0.40 -9.22
N ALA A 223 9.12 1.54 -9.88
CA ALA A 223 8.08 1.73 -10.89
C ALA A 223 8.24 0.73 -12.04
N GLU A 224 9.47 0.47 -12.49
CA GLU A 224 9.75 -0.56 -13.49
C GLU A 224 9.33 -1.95 -13.00
N CYS A 225 9.74 -2.33 -11.77
CA CYS A 225 9.33 -3.60 -11.17
C CYS A 225 7.80 -3.72 -11.10
N CYS A 226 7.11 -2.69 -10.61
CA CYS A 226 5.65 -2.67 -10.52
C CYS A 226 4.95 -2.68 -11.89
N HIS A 227 5.59 -2.14 -12.93
CA HIS A 227 5.03 -2.16 -14.28
C HIS A 227 5.05 -3.58 -14.86
N HIS A 228 6.17 -4.30 -14.68
CA HIS A 228 6.39 -5.60 -15.28
C HIS A 228 5.85 -6.76 -14.43
N GLU A 229 5.92 -6.65 -13.11
CA GLU A 229 5.47 -7.69 -12.21
C GLU A 229 3.97 -7.63 -11.94
N GLY A 230 3.33 -8.79 -12.07
CA GLY A 230 1.90 -8.96 -11.91
C GLY A 230 1.45 -10.38 -12.22
N TYR A 231 0.15 -10.60 -12.12
CA TYR A 231 -0.48 -11.84 -12.56
C TYR A 231 -1.77 -11.55 -13.31
N VAL A 232 -2.04 -12.43 -14.27
CA VAL A 232 -3.21 -12.34 -15.13
C VAL A 232 -4.28 -13.28 -14.59
N VAL A 233 -5.50 -12.77 -14.45
CA VAL A 233 -6.67 -13.58 -14.11
C VAL A 233 -7.59 -13.69 -15.31
N PHE A 234 -7.93 -14.93 -15.66
CA PHE A 234 -8.94 -15.23 -16.65
C PHE A 234 -10.29 -15.37 -15.94
N LEU A 235 -11.20 -14.46 -16.23
CA LEU A 235 -12.60 -14.62 -15.87
C LEU A 235 -13.28 -15.40 -17.00
N LEU A 236 -13.40 -16.71 -16.82
CA LEU A 236 -14.21 -17.55 -17.71
C LEU A 236 -15.68 -17.38 -17.30
N SER A 237 -16.44 -16.63 -18.11
CA SER A 237 -17.91 -16.65 -18.03
C SER A 237 -18.41 -17.84 -18.85
N MET A 238 -18.71 -18.94 -18.18
CA MET A 238 -19.42 -20.06 -18.82
C MET A 238 -20.89 -19.66 -19.05
N HIS A 239 -21.18 -19.00 -20.16
CA HIS A 239 -22.55 -18.95 -20.67
C HIS A 239 -22.85 -20.30 -21.33
N ALA A 240 -23.56 -21.19 -20.64
CA ALA A 240 -24.14 -22.38 -21.26
C ALA A 240 -25.24 -21.94 -22.25
N LYS A 241 -24.87 -21.63 -23.49
CA LYS A 241 -25.81 -21.63 -24.63
C LYS A 241 -25.78 -23.02 -25.25
N GLY A 242 -26.49 -23.95 -24.64
CA GLY A 242 -26.78 -25.27 -25.22
C GLY A 242 -28.25 -25.35 -25.61
N SER A 243 -28.54 -25.19 -26.90
CA SER A 243 -29.84 -25.53 -27.47
C SER A 243 -30.03 -27.04 -27.36
N ALA A 244 -31.01 -27.48 -26.56
CA ALA A 244 -31.44 -28.86 -26.55
C ALA A 244 -32.24 -29.14 -27.82
N ALA A 245 -31.57 -29.63 -28.87
CA ALA A 245 -32.22 -30.19 -30.04
C ALA A 245 -31.35 -31.32 -30.63
N MET A 246 -31.40 -32.50 -30.02
CA MET A 246 -31.78 -33.76 -30.68
C MET A 246 -31.41 -34.99 -29.83
N LEU A 247 -32.41 -35.88 -29.72
CA LEU A 247 -32.37 -37.31 -29.38
C LEU A 247 -32.26 -37.72 -27.89
N GLY A 248 -33.42 -38.15 -27.35
CA GLY A 248 -33.48 -39.38 -26.52
C GLY A 248 -33.76 -39.22 -25.03
N ARG A 249 -35.04 -39.39 -24.65
CA ARG A 249 -35.59 -39.90 -23.37
C ARG A 249 -34.72 -39.83 -22.09
N GLY A 250 -35.24 -39.07 -21.11
CA GLY A 250 -35.32 -39.48 -19.70
C GLY A 250 -34.22 -38.95 -18.76
N GLY A 251 -34.65 -38.21 -17.73
CA GLY A 251 -33.83 -37.89 -16.56
C GLY A 251 -33.60 -36.39 -16.36
N GLY A 252 -34.33 -35.79 -15.43
CA GLY A 252 -34.08 -34.41 -14.99
C GLY A 252 -32.83 -34.33 -14.11
N SER A 253 -31.90 -33.47 -14.47
CA SER A 253 -30.87 -32.96 -13.56
C SER A 253 -30.74 -31.45 -13.76
N SER A 254 -30.98 -30.70 -12.69
CA SER A 254 -30.71 -29.27 -12.62
C SER A 254 -29.20 -29.06 -12.52
N TYR A 255 -28.58 -28.45 -13.53
CA TYR A 255 -27.17 -28.08 -13.47
C TYR A 255 -27.01 -26.73 -12.74
N GLN A 256 -26.32 -26.74 -11.60
CA GLN A 256 -25.87 -25.55 -10.91
C GLN A 256 -24.66 -24.97 -11.65
N CYS A 257 -24.76 -23.73 -12.13
CA CYS A 257 -23.66 -23.01 -12.76
C CYS A 257 -22.68 -22.53 -11.67
N THR A 258 -21.62 -23.30 -11.42
CA THR A 258 -20.48 -22.84 -10.61
C THR A 258 -19.50 -22.10 -11.51
N THR A 259 -19.33 -20.80 -11.29
CA THR A 259 -18.23 -20.02 -11.91
C THR A 259 -16.90 -20.52 -11.35
N THR A 260 -16.13 -21.26 -12.13
CA THR A 260 -14.76 -21.66 -11.75
C THR A 260 -13.79 -20.56 -12.21
N LEU A 261 -13.14 -19.89 -11.26
CA LEU A 261 -12.05 -18.96 -11.55
C LEU A 261 -10.77 -19.78 -11.82
N ALA A 262 -10.23 -19.73 -13.04
CA ALA A 262 -8.97 -20.40 -13.38
C ALA A 262 -7.88 -19.35 -13.63
N CYS A 263 -6.84 -19.34 -12.80
CA CYS A 263 -5.65 -18.51 -13.01
C CYS A 263 -4.67 -19.25 -13.92
N TYR A 264 -4.43 -18.72 -15.13
CA TYR A 264 -3.39 -19.20 -16.03
C TYR A 264 -2.30 -18.13 -16.17
N LYS A 265 -1.03 -18.53 -16.08
CA LYS A 265 0.14 -17.67 -16.33
C LYS A 265 0.26 -17.43 -17.84
N LEU A 266 0.18 -16.18 -18.29
CA LEU A 266 0.88 -15.73 -19.49
C LEU A 266 2.16 -15.07 -19.00
N SER A 267 3.26 -15.83 -18.91
CA SER A 267 4.58 -15.21 -18.86
C SER A 267 4.73 -14.43 -20.16
N LEU A 268 5.03 -13.13 -20.11
CA LEU A 268 5.61 -12.38 -21.23
C LEU A 268 7.07 -12.81 -21.52
N GLU A 269 7.48 -13.98 -21.04
CA GLU A 269 8.72 -14.62 -21.45
C GLU A 269 8.54 -15.03 -22.91
N CYS A 270 9.18 -14.26 -23.80
CA CYS A 270 9.58 -14.74 -25.11
C CYS A 270 10.29 -16.09 -24.96
N LYS A 271 9.54 -17.19 -25.06
CA LYS A 271 10.12 -18.49 -25.42
C LYS A 271 10.52 -18.38 -26.89
N PRO A 272 11.80 -18.54 -27.25
CA PRO A 272 12.21 -18.47 -28.63
C PRO A 272 11.84 -19.79 -29.31
N ALA A 273 10.67 -19.87 -29.95
CA ALA A 273 10.38 -20.96 -30.90
C ALA A 273 9.15 -20.78 -31.80
N LEU A 274 8.36 -19.69 -31.71
CA LEU A 274 7.21 -19.50 -32.61
C LEU A 274 7.21 -18.10 -33.22
N PRO A 275 7.08 -17.97 -34.55
CA PRO A 275 6.91 -16.68 -35.21
C PRO A 275 5.67 -15.96 -34.64
N LEU A 276 5.78 -14.65 -34.39
CA LEU A 276 4.73 -13.76 -33.86
C LEU A 276 3.30 -14.02 -34.42
N PRO A 277 3.11 -14.33 -35.72
CA PRO A 277 1.78 -14.64 -36.29
C PRO A 277 1.13 -15.92 -35.73
N VAL A 278 1.92 -16.93 -35.34
CA VAL A 278 1.41 -18.22 -34.84
C VAL A 278 0.98 -18.10 -33.38
N TYR A 279 1.69 -17.29 -32.58
CA TYR A 279 1.32 -16.98 -31.20
C TYR A 279 0.00 -16.22 -31.11
N MET A 280 -0.17 -15.20 -31.96
CA MET A 280 -1.44 -14.48 -32.06
C MET A 280 -2.58 -15.40 -32.49
N SER A 281 -2.33 -16.35 -33.40
CA SER A 281 -3.32 -17.34 -33.83
C SER A 281 -3.71 -18.33 -32.72
N TYR A 282 -2.80 -18.71 -31.83
CA TYR A 282 -3.09 -19.62 -30.70
C TYR A 282 -3.93 -18.95 -29.62
N VAL A 283 -3.61 -17.70 -29.29
CA VAL A 283 -4.43 -16.87 -28.39
C VAL A 283 -5.79 -16.57 -29.02
N PHE A 284 -5.83 -16.26 -30.31
CA PHE A 284 -7.09 -16.10 -31.06
C PHE A 284 -7.90 -17.40 -31.08
N ALA A 285 -7.29 -18.56 -31.27
CA ALA A 285 -7.98 -19.86 -31.30
C ALA A 285 -8.61 -20.22 -29.95
N LEU A 286 -7.92 -19.93 -28.84
CA LEU A 286 -8.45 -20.04 -27.48
C LEU A 286 -9.57 -19.02 -27.20
N MET A 287 -9.47 -17.81 -27.77
CA MET A 287 -10.51 -16.78 -27.65
C MET A 287 -11.74 -17.03 -28.55
N ILE A 288 -11.59 -17.74 -29.67
CA ILE A 288 -12.69 -18.06 -30.60
C ILE A 288 -13.57 -19.19 -30.04
N HIS A 289 -13.02 -20.17 -29.30
CA HIS A 289 -13.80 -21.29 -28.77
C HIS A 289 -14.56 -20.97 -27.47
N TYR A 290 -14.14 -19.95 -26.71
CA TYR A 290 -14.79 -19.55 -25.46
C TYR A 290 -15.30 -18.12 -25.58
N SER A 291 -16.62 -17.96 -25.70
CA SER A 291 -17.27 -16.65 -25.78
C SER A 291 -16.90 -15.76 -24.57
N PHE A 292 -16.16 -14.68 -24.84
CA PHE A 292 -15.79 -13.58 -23.93
C PHE A 292 -15.11 -13.97 -22.60
N ALA A 293 -13.83 -14.33 -22.65
CA ALA A 293 -12.95 -14.25 -21.48
C ALA A 293 -12.43 -12.82 -21.31
N SER A 294 -12.81 -12.11 -20.24
CA SER A 294 -12.17 -10.82 -19.92
C SER A 294 -10.83 -11.09 -19.22
N LEU A 295 -9.74 -10.68 -19.85
CA LEU A 295 -8.40 -10.72 -19.26
C LEU A 295 -8.25 -9.53 -18.29
N LYS A 296 -7.97 -9.79 -17.01
CA LYS A 296 -7.57 -8.72 -16.07
C LYS A 296 -6.13 -8.94 -15.63
N LEU A 297 -5.27 -7.96 -15.91
CA LEU A 297 -3.91 -7.90 -15.38
C LEU A 297 -3.92 -7.21 -14.02
N PHE A 298 -3.44 -7.88 -12.99
CA PHE A 298 -3.20 -7.32 -11.68
C PHE A 298 -1.70 -7.13 -11.50
N ARG A 299 -1.27 -5.91 -11.20
CA ARG A 299 0.14 -5.56 -11.02
C ARG A 299 0.46 -5.35 -9.55
N ILE A 300 1.72 -5.49 -9.19
CA ILE A 300 2.19 -4.93 -7.92
C ILE A 300 1.96 -3.42 -7.99
N SER A 301 1.18 -2.89 -7.05
CA SER A 301 0.83 -1.46 -7.02
C SER A 301 1.47 -0.74 -5.83
N LEU A 302 1.78 0.53 -6.00
CA LEU A 302 2.27 1.38 -4.92
C LEU A 302 1.13 1.80 -4.00
N LEU A 303 1.33 1.58 -2.70
CA LEU A 303 0.61 2.23 -1.62
C LEU A 303 1.47 3.37 -1.07
N ALA A 304 1.21 4.59 -1.53
CA ALA A 304 2.07 5.74 -1.27
C ALA A 304 1.87 6.26 0.16
N TYR A 305 2.85 6.05 1.04
CA TYR A 305 2.80 6.62 2.40
C TYR A 305 3.46 8.01 2.46
N SER A 306 3.13 8.76 3.52
CA SER A 306 3.62 10.13 3.74
C SER A 306 3.44 11.05 2.52
N PRO A 307 2.25 11.10 1.88
CA PRO A 307 2.03 11.93 0.69
C PRO A 307 2.16 13.45 0.95
N LEU A 308 2.22 13.85 2.23
CA LEU A 308 2.44 15.22 2.68
C LEU A 308 3.79 15.44 3.40
N ALA A 309 4.70 14.46 3.38
CA ALA A 309 6.01 14.55 4.03
C ALA A 309 5.91 15.01 5.50
N MET A 310 5.17 14.26 6.34
CA MET A 310 4.85 14.63 7.73
C MET A 310 4.16 16.00 7.92
N GLY A 311 3.49 16.49 6.86
CA GLY A 311 2.77 17.76 6.84
C GLY A 311 3.60 18.93 6.30
N ILE A 312 4.86 18.72 5.89
CA ILE A 312 5.71 19.76 5.29
C ILE A 312 5.06 20.36 4.06
N LEU A 313 4.50 19.51 3.19
CA LEU A 313 3.85 19.94 1.95
C LEU A 313 2.49 20.62 2.16
N SER A 314 1.99 20.72 3.39
CA SER A 314 0.85 21.60 3.70
C SER A 314 1.28 23.05 3.92
N GLY A 315 2.58 23.32 3.98
CA GLY A 315 3.16 24.63 4.28
C GLY A 315 3.07 25.10 5.73
N LYS A 316 2.50 24.29 6.63
CA LYS A 316 2.19 24.72 8.00
C LYS A 316 3.42 25.15 8.80
N TYR A 317 4.60 24.59 8.52
CA TYR A 317 5.84 24.88 9.26
C TYR A 317 6.59 26.12 8.74
N PHE A 318 6.10 26.78 7.68
CA PHE A 318 6.74 27.96 7.09
C PHE A 318 6.05 29.27 7.46
N ALA A 319 5.07 29.22 8.36
CA ALA A 319 4.51 30.42 8.97
C ALA A 319 5.59 31.13 9.82
N ALA A 320 5.47 32.46 9.97
CA ALA A 320 6.45 33.27 10.70
C ALA A 320 6.61 32.87 12.18
N ASP A 321 5.58 32.26 12.75
CA ASP A 321 5.54 31.74 14.12
C ASP A 321 6.00 30.27 14.24
N GLY A 322 6.45 29.65 13.14
CA GLY A 322 6.85 28.23 13.10
C GLY A 322 5.68 27.26 12.96
N GLY A 323 4.46 27.75 12.80
CA GLY A 323 3.27 26.93 12.58
C GLY A 323 2.62 26.38 13.85
N PRO A 324 1.61 25.50 13.69
CA PRO A 324 0.83 25.00 14.82
C PRO A 324 1.68 24.26 15.85
N VAL A 325 1.55 24.62 17.13
CA VAL A 325 2.29 23.98 18.24
C VAL A 325 2.01 22.47 18.37
N ASP A 326 0.84 22.03 17.92
CA ASP A 326 0.41 20.63 17.94
C ASP A 326 0.77 19.86 16.65
N ALA A 327 1.50 20.48 15.72
CA ALA A 327 1.99 19.82 14.53
C ALA A 327 3.07 18.78 14.87
N ARG A 328 3.11 17.68 14.11
CA ARG A 328 3.96 16.51 14.42
C ARG A 328 5.43 16.87 14.67
N LEU A 329 6.05 17.63 13.76
CA LEU A 329 7.47 17.99 13.87
C LEU A 329 7.74 19.01 14.98
N ASN A 330 6.71 19.69 15.48
CA ASN A 330 6.83 20.62 16.61
C ASN A 330 6.70 19.87 17.95
N VAL A 331 5.76 18.92 18.04
CA VAL A 331 5.53 18.13 19.26
C VAL A 331 6.63 17.09 19.52
N PHE A 332 7.12 16.42 18.47
CA PHE A 332 8.03 15.27 18.61
C PHE A 332 9.45 15.54 18.14
N LYS A 333 9.88 16.81 18.16
CA LYS A 333 11.24 17.19 17.82
C LYS A 333 12.25 16.41 18.68
N GLY A 334 13.18 15.71 18.05
CA GLY A 334 14.18 14.86 18.69
C GLY A 334 13.67 13.50 19.18
N MET A 335 12.39 13.17 18.98
CA MET A 335 11.79 11.91 19.45
C MET A 335 11.49 10.93 18.32
N TYR A 336 11.72 11.33 17.06
CA TYR A 336 11.27 10.57 15.89
C TYR A 336 12.38 10.47 14.84
N SER A 337 13.04 9.31 14.74
CA SER A 337 14.22 9.11 13.88
C SER A 337 13.97 9.54 12.43
N GLU A 338 12.86 9.10 11.83
CA GLU A 338 12.49 9.50 10.46
C GLU A 338 12.26 11.02 10.33
N GLY A 339 11.72 11.67 11.36
CA GLY A 339 11.56 13.13 11.38
C GLY A 339 12.91 13.87 11.40
N GLU A 340 13.88 13.34 12.14
CA GLU A 340 15.20 13.93 12.33
C GLU A 340 16.20 13.61 11.20
N SER A 341 16.05 12.47 10.54
CA SER A 341 16.90 12.08 9.40
C SER A 341 16.32 12.58 8.08
N ARG A 342 15.10 12.16 7.74
CA ARG A 342 14.50 12.30 6.41
C ARG A 342 13.78 13.62 6.19
N TYR A 343 13.08 14.12 7.21
CA TYR A 343 12.23 15.31 7.13
C TYR A 343 12.77 16.49 7.94
N ASN A 344 14.07 16.53 8.14
CA ASN A 344 14.72 17.51 9.00
C ASN A 344 14.63 18.93 8.40
N LEU A 345 13.76 19.76 8.97
CA LEU A 345 13.57 21.13 8.51
C LEU A 345 14.78 22.05 8.74
N SER A 346 15.84 21.63 9.45
CA SER A 346 17.11 22.38 9.43
C SER A 346 17.80 22.32 8.06
N ASN A 347 17.48 21.33 7.23
CA ASN A 347 17.98 21.23 5.86
C ASN A 347 17.31 22.27 4.94
N ASN A 348 18.10 23.24 4.48
CA ASN A 348 17.63 24.32 3.63
C ASN A 348 17.16 23.85 2.24
N ILE A 349 17.63 22.71 1.76
CA ILE A 349 17.21 22.14 0.46
C ILE A 349 15.75 21.66 0.55
N ILE A 350 15.39 20.99 1.65
CA ILE A 350 14.00 20.55 1.92
C ILE A 350 13.06 21.77 1.97
N LYS A 351 13.46 22.81 2.72
CA LYS A 351 12.71 24.06 2.82
C LYS A 351 12.52 24.73 1.45
N ALA A 352 13.60 24.86 0.68
CA ALA A 352 13.57 25.48 -0.63
C ALA A 352 12.61 24.74 -1.57
N ALA A 353 12.74 23.41 -1.70
CA ALA A 353 11.86 22.60 -2.54
C ALA A 353 10.40 22.72 -2.12
N ALA A 354 10.11 22.63 -0.82
CA ALA A 354 8.75 22.74 -0.31
C ALA A 354 8.14 24.12 -0.65
N LEU A 355 8.87 25.21 -0.42
CA LEU A 355 8.41 26.57 -0.74
C LEU A 355 8.15 26.75 -2.25
N GLU A 356 8.97 26.16 -3.12
CA GLU A 356 8.74 26.20 -4.56
C GLU A 356 7.46 25.46 -4.97
N TYR A 357 7.18 24.28 -4.39
CA TYR A 357 5.91 23.59 -4.63
C TYR A 357 4.70 24.35 -4.09
N LEU A 358 4.85 25.03 -2.94
CA LEU A 358 3.81 25.90 -2.40
C LEU A 358 3.55 27.11 -3.31
N ALA A 359 4.58 27.62 -3.98
CA ALA A 359 4.43 28.69 -4.97
C ALA A 359 3.63 28.24 -6.19
N ILE A 360 3.81 27.00 -6.67
CA ILE A 360 2.95 26.42 -7.71
C ILE A 360 1.50 26.35 -7.23
N ALA A 361 1.27 25.80 -6.02
CA ALA A 361 -0.09 25.71 -5.47
C ALA A 361 -0.77 27.08 -5.45
N LYS A 362 -0.05 28.10 -4.95
CA LYS A 362 -0.52 29.50 -4.92
C LYS A 362 -0.80 30.06 -6.32
N LYS A 363 0.12 29.87 -7.27
CA LYS A 363 0.00 30.35 -8.66
C LYS A 363 -1.28 29.85 -9.35
N TYR A 364 -1.64 28.60 -9.11
CA TYR A 364 -2.80 27.95 -9.73
C TYR A 364 -4.06 27.96 -8.84
N GLY A 365 -4.05 28.67 -7.71
CA GLY A 365 -5.20 28.74 -6.80
C GLY A 365 -5.56 27.41 -6.14
N LEU A 366 -4.61 26.48 -6.02
CA LEU A 366 -4.80 25.18 -5.39
C LEU A 366 -4.42 25.23 -3.90
N HIS A 367 -5.15 24.50 -3.08
CA HIS A 367 -4.70 24.22 -1.72
C HIS A 367 -3.44 23.33 -1.78
N PRO A 368 -2.39 23.57 -0.96
CA PRO A 368 -1.15 22.78 -0.99
C PRO A 368 -1.34 21.27 -0.82
N VAL A 369 -2.25 20.87 0.08
CA VAL A 369 -2.61 19.46 0.29
C VAL A 369 -3.19 18.86 -0.98
N SER A 370 -4.00 19.63 -1.70
CA SER A 370 -4.61 19.20 -2.96
C SER A 370 -3.58 18.97 -4.04
N LEU A 371 -2.61 19.89 -4.21
CA LEU A 371 -1.52 19.72 -5.17
C LEU A 371 -0.74 18.43 -4.88
N SER A 372 -0.36 18.20 -3.63
CA SER A 372 0.48 17.07 -3.24
C SER A 372 -0.22 15.72 -3.38
N ILE A 373 -1.45 15.60 -2.90
CA ILE A 373 -2.22 14.36 -2.99
C ILE A 373 -2.63 14.07 -4.44
N ALA A 374 -3.05 15.07 -5.21
CA ALA A 374 -3.38 14.89 -6.63
C ALA A 374 -2.15 14.46 -7.44
N PHE A 375 -0.96 15.00 -7.14
CA PHE A 375 0.29 14.55 -7.75
C PHE A 375 0.54 13.06 -7.51
N VAL A 376 0.45 12.63 -6.24
CA VAL A 376 0.62 11.21 -5.87
C VAL A 376 -0.39 10.32 -6.60
N LEU A 377 -1.67 10.70 -6.59
CA LEU A 377 -2.74 9.91 -7.20
C LEU A 377 -2.75 9.94 -8.73
N LYS A 378 -2.05 10.89 -9.38
CA LYS A 378 -1.90 10.92 -10.83
C LYS A 378 -1.03 9.77 -11.35
N HIS A 379 -0.09 9.27 -10.54
CA HIS A 379 0.81 8.22 -10.98
C HIS A 379 0.04 6.91 -11.26
N PRO A 380 0.15 6.31 -12.46
CA PRO A 380 -0.70 5.19 -12.88
C PRO A 380 -0.47 3.90 -12.07
N LEU A 381 0.70 3.75 -11.46
CA LEU A 381 1.03 2.61 -10.59
C LEU A 381 0.66 2.83 -9.11
N VAL A 382 0.09 4.00 -8.75
CA VAL A 382 -0.38 4.25 -7.39
C VAL A 382 -1.82 3.76 -7.25
N ALA A 383 -1.99 2.76 -6.39
CA ALA A 383 -3.29 2.22 -6.01
C ALA A 383 -4.01 3.16 -5.05
N SER A 384 -3.31 3.62 -4.01
CA SER A 384 -3.89 4.46 -2.97
C SER A 384 -2.83 5.31 -2.26
N ALA A 385 -3.22 6.51 -1.83
CA ALA A 385 -2.40 7.39 -0.98
C ALA A 385 -2.78 7.20 0.49
N ILE A 386 -1.83 6.74 1.30
CA ILE A 386 -1.98 6.56 2.75
C ILE A 386 -1.71 7.90 3.43
N PHE A 387 -2.78 8.63 3.71
CA PHE A 387 -2.71 9.92 4.41
C PHE A 387 -2.95 9.74 5.91
N GLY A 388 -2.44 10.68 6.70
CA GLY A 388 -2.75 10.79 8.12
C GLY A 388 -3.48 12.11 8.39
N ALA A 389 -4.40 12.08 9.34
CA ALA A 389 -5.10 13.27 9.83
C ALA A 389 -5.17 13.22 11.35
N THR A 390 -4.95 14.35 12.01
CA THR A 390 -5.20 14.51 13.45
C THR A 390 -6.49 15.27 13.75
N LYS A 391 -7.08 15.92 12.74
CA LYS A 391 -8.28 16.75 12.85
C LYS A 391 -9.19 16.54 11.62
N SER A 392 -10.51 16.59 11.83
CA SER A 392 -11.53 16.42 10.77
C SER A 392 -11.30 17.31 9.54
N TRP A 393 -10.99 18.59 9.75
CA TRP A 393 -10.76 19.52 8.64
C TRP A 393 -9.58 19.11 7.74
N GLN A 394 -8.57 18.41 8.26
CA GLN A 394 -7.46 17.90 7.45
C GLN A 394 -7.93 16.79 6.51
N LEU A 395 -8.81 15.92 7.00
CA LEU A 395 -9.44 14.87 6.20
C LEU A 395 -10.26 15.49 5.07
N HIS A 396 -11.05 16.54 5.35
CA HIS A 396 -11.82 17.23 4.31
C HIS A 396 -10.94 17.83 3.21
N GLU A 397 -9.77 18.39 3.54
CA GLU A 397 -8.83 18.88 2.53
C GLU A 397 -8.26 17.74 1.65
N VAL A 398 -7.98 16.58 2.24
CA VAL A 398 -7.52 15.40 1.49
C VAL A 398 -8.64 14.84 0.59
N LEU A 399 -9.89 14.81 1.06
CA LEU A 399 -11.03 14.36 0.26
C LEU A 399 -11.25 15.23 -0.98
N LYS A 400 -11.07 16.56 -0.86
CA LYS A 400 -11.13 17.46 -2.02
C LYS A 400 -10.03 17.15 -3.03
N ALA A 401 -8.85 16.74 -2.56
CA ALA A 401 -7.68 16.52 -3.38
C ALA A 401 -7.84 15.38 -4.40
N CYS A 402 -8.57 14.31 -4.08
CA CYS A 402 -8.73 13.18 -5.00
C CYS A 402 -9.59 13.49 -6.24
N MET A 403 -10.19 14.69 -6.29
CA MET A 403 -10.98 15.18 -7.42
C MET A 403 -10.22 16.20 -8.27
N ILE A 404 -9.00 16.57 -7.89
CA ILE A 404 -8.20 17.56 -8.61
C ILE A 404 -7.44 16.87 -9.73
N GLU A 405 -7.63 17.35 -10.95
CA GLU A 405 -6.81 16.98 -12.10
C GLU A 405 -5.69 18.01 -12.29
N LEU A 406 -4.44 17.57 -12.21
CA LEU A 406 -3.29 18.42 -12.50
C LEU A 406 -3.06 18.50 -14.01
N THR A 407 -3.09 19.73 -14.54
CA THR A 407 -2.86 20.02 -15.96
C THR A 407 -1.41 19.72 -16.36
N PRO A 408 -1.13 19.50 -17.66
CA PRO A 408 0.24 19.28 -18.14
C PRO A 408 1.22 20.39 -17.73
N GLU A 409 0.76 21.64 -17.67
CA GLU A 409 1.56 22.81 -17.28
C GLU A 409 1.98 22.74 -15.82
N ILE A 410 1.04 22.42 -14.92
CA ILE A 410 1.35 22.24 -13.48
C ILE A 410 2.38 21.12 -13.30
N ILE A 411 2.22 20.02 -14.04
CA ILE A 411 3.14 18.88 -13.98
C ILE A 411 4.52 19.25 -14.51
N ALA A 412 4.60 20.04 -15.59
CA ALA A 412 5.87 20.52 -16.11
C ALA A 412 6.62 21.37 -15.06
N GLU A 413 5.92 22.27 -14.35
CA GLU A 413 6.54 23.06 -13.27
C GLU A 413 6.99 22.21 -12.08
N ILE A 414 6.18 21.23 -11.67
CA ILE A 414 6.57 20.25 -10.63
C ILE A 414 7.84 19.51 -11.06
N ASN A 415 7.91 19.04 -12.31
CA ASN A 415 9.07 18.33 -12.83
C ASN A 415 10.31 19.22 -12.93
N ASN A 416 10.15 20.50 -13.27
CA ASN A 416 11.26 21.46 -13.30
C ASN A 416 11.88 21.69 -11.90
N ILE A 417 11.06 21.71 -10.85
CA ILE A 417 11.56 21.75 -9.47
C ILE A 417 12.31 20.46 -9.16
N HIS A 418 11.70 19.31 -9.45
CA HIS A 418 12.29 18.01 -9.16
C HIS A 418 13.62 17.75 -9.90
N ALA A 419 13.77 18.26 -11.12
CA ALA A 419 15.00 18.17 -11.89
C ALA A 419 16.16 18.96 -11.25
N ARG A 420 15.87 20.10 -10.60
CA ARG A 420 16.88 20.92 -9.89
C ARG A 420 17.11 20.45 -8.46
N ILE A 421 16.05 20.04 -7.78
CA ILE A 421 16.08 19.60 -6.38
C ILE A 421 15.55 18.16 -6.32
N HIS A 422 16.42 17.23 -6.70
CA HIS A 422 16.09 15.83 -6.84
C HIS A 422 16.03 15.13 -5.48
N ASN A 423 14.88 14.52 -5.16
CA ASN A 423 14.66 13.67 -3.98
C ASN A 423 15.28 14.20 -2.67
N PRO A 424 14.91 15.41 -2.19
CA PRO A 424 15.50 15.98 -0.97
C PRO A 424 15.14 15.24 0.33
N CYS A 425 14.16 14.33 0.32
CA CYS A 425 13.71 13.54 1.48
C CYS A 425 13.58 12.04 1.15
N PRO A 426 14.64 11.37 0.68
CA PRO A 426 14.52 10.04 0.07
C PRO A 426 14.04 8.95 1.02
#